data_AF-A0A9D6ZNI4-F1
#
_entry.id   AF-A0A9D6ZNI4-F1
#
_cell.length_a   1.000
_cell.length_b   1.000
_cell.length_c   1.000
_cell.angle_alpha   90.00
_cell.angle_beta   90.00
_cell.angle_gamma   90.00
#
_symmetry.space_group_name_H-M   'P 1'
#
loop_
_entity.id
_entity.type
_entity.pdbx_description
1 polymer ?
#
loop_
_entity_poly.entity_id
_entity_poly.type
_entity_poly.pdbx_seq_one_letter_code
_entity_poly.pdbx_strand_id
1 'polypeptide(L)'
;MMRRSAERSAGRSEKGQSLVEFSLVLPIFLFLLVGIAEFGRAWMTRNILTGAAREAVRIAAVQGNSSSATARANNILSSAGINGASVVLNDDGTAYGTCAATVSYNFPLAVAGFLPGLSGTSIPLSSSTSMRKEF
;
A
#
# COMPACT_ATOMS: atom_id res chain seq x y z
N MET A 1 -12.29 70.58 -34.84
CA MET A 1 -11.33 70.12 -33.81
C MET A 1 -12.14 69.51 -32.67
N MET A 2 -11.93 68.32 -32.11
CA MET A 2 -10.88 67.31 -32.22
C MET A 2 -11.51 66.02 -31.64
N ARG A 3 -11.51 64.90 -32.39
CA ARG A 3 -11.83 63.57 -31.86
C ARG A 3 -10.56 63.01 -31.21
N ARG A 4 -10.60 62.62 -29.93
CA ARG A 4 -9.58 61.75 -29.34
C ARG A 4 -10.24 60.62 -28.58
N SER A 5 -10.38 59.50 -29.29
CA SER A 5 -10.64 58.18 -28.74
C SER A 5 -9.40 57.77 -27.94
N ALA A 6 -9.55 57.62 -26.62
CA ALA A 6 -8.51 57.04 -25.79
C ALA A 6 -8.60 55.51 -25.89
N GLU A 7 -7.70 54.93 -26.68
CA GLU A 7 -7.45 53.49 -26.69
C GLU A 7 -6.94 53.06 -25.31
N ARG A 8 -7.83 52.50 -24.49
CA ARG A 8 -7.41 51.73 -23.31
C ARG A 8 -6.86 50.40 -23.79
N SER A 9 -5.55 50.35 -24.04
CA SER A 9 -4.82 49.08 -24.11
C SER A 9 -4.95 48.37 -22.77
N ALA A 10 -5.80 47.35 -22.74
CA ALA A 10 -5.97 46.45 -21.62
C ALA A 10 -4.78 45.49 -21.57
N GLY A 11 -3.66 45.94 -20.99
CA GLY A 11 -2.51 45.08 -20.63
C GLY A 11 -2.82 44.13 -19.46
N ARG A 12 -4.05 43.60 -19.38
CA ARG A 12 -4.57 42.72 -18.32
C ARG A 12 -5.10 41.46 -18.98
N SER A 13 -4.27 40.44 -19.21
CA SER A 13 -4.82 39.09 -19.43
C SER A 13 -3.85 37.94 -19.24
N GLU A 14 -2.59 38.05 -19.68
CA GLU A 14 -1.72 36.86 -19.77
C GLU A 14 -1.32 36.26 -18.42
N LYS A 15 -0.94 37.09 -17.44
CA LYS A 15 -0.51 36.60 -16.11
C LYS A 15 -1.65 35.93 -15.32
N GLY A 16 -2.90 36.36 -15.51
CA GLY A 16 -4.06 35.78 -14.84
C GLY A 16 -4.48 34.46 -15.48
N GLN A 17 -4.36 34.35 -16.80
CA GLN A 17 -4.68 33.15 -17.55
C GLN A 17 -3.75 31.98 -17.19
N SER A 18 -2.43 32.20 -17.13
CA SER A 18 -1.48 31.13 -16.76
C SER A 18 -1.71 30.58 -15.34
N LEU A 19 -2.17 31.43 -14.41
CA LEU A 19 -2.51 30.99 -13.05
C LEU A 19 -3.75 30.09 -13.04
N VAL A 20 -4.75 30.39 -13.88
CA VAL A 20 -5.94 29.54 -14.04
C VAL A 20 -5.58 28.22 -14.69
N GLU A 21 -4.77 28.21 -15.75
CA GLU A 21 -4.32 26.98 -16.42
C GLU A 21 -3.57 26.05 -15.44
N PHE A 22 -2.66 26.61 -14.63
CA PHE A 22 -1.94 25.84 -13.62
C PHE A 22 -2.89 25.27 -12.54
N SER A 23 -3.87 26.04 -12.09
CA SER A 23 -4.83 25.61 -11.06
C SER A 23 -5.73 24.46 -11.52
N LEU A 24 -5.91 24.27 -12.83
CA LEU A 24 -6.66 23.15 -13.41
C LEU A 24 -5.81 21.87 -13.49
N VAL A 25 -4.51 21.99 -13.76
CA VAL A 25 -3.60 20.84 -13.89
C VAL A 25 -3.11 20.34 -12.53
N LEU A 26 -2.86 21.26 -11.60
CA LEU A 26 -2.30 20.95 -10.27
C LEU A 26 -3.07 19.85 -9.52
N PRO A 27 -4.42 19.86 -9.44
CA PRO A 27 -5.16 18.81 -8.73
C PRO A 27 -4.89 17.43 -9.32
N ILE A 28 -4.96 17.28 -10.64
CA ILE A 28 -4.73 16.01 -11.34
C ILE A 28 -3.30 15.52 -11.09
N PHE A 29 -2.33 16.43 -11.13
CA PHE A 29 -0.94 16.12 -10.85
C PHE A 29 -0.73 15.64 -9.41
N LEU A 30 -1.32 16.31 -8.43
CA LEU A 30 -1.25 15.89 -7.02
C LEU A 30 -1.94 14.54 -6.79
N PHE A 31 -3.08 14.29 -7.43
CA PHE A 31 -3.75 13.00 -7.40
C PHE A 31 -2.85 11.87 -7.91
N LEU A 32 -2.14 12.11 -9.02
CA LEU A 32 -1.20 11.15 -9.59
C LEU A 32 -0.02 10.88 -8.64
N LEU A 33 0.55 11.91 -8.01
CA LEU A 33 1.63 11.75 -7.03
C LEU A 33 1.19 10.95 -5.80
N VAL A 34 0.02 11.26 -5.23
CA VAL A 34 -0.55 10.52 -4.10
C VAL A 34 -0.82 9.07 -4.50
N GLY A 35 -1.36 8.83 -5.70
CA GLY A 35 -1.60 7.49 -6.22
C GLY A 35 -0.32 6.66 -6.32
N ILE A 36 0.76 7.24 -6.84
CA ILE A 36 2.06 6.57 -6.93
C ILE A 36 2.63 6.28 -5.54
N ALA A 37 2.55 7.24 -4.61
CA ALA A 37 3.04 7.05 -3.24
C ALA A 37 2.26 5.95 -2.51
N GLU A 38 0.94 5.91 -2.65
CA GLU A 38 0.08 4.86 -2.07
C GLU A 38 0.39 3.49 -2.66
N PHE A 39 0.58 3.40 -3.97
CA PHE A 39 0.99 2.16 -4.62
C PHE A 39 2.34 1.67 -4.09
N GLY A 40 3.33 2.56 -3.95
CA GLY A 40 4.63 2.23 -3.38
C GLY A 40 4.52 1.66 -1.96
N ARG A 41 3.68 2.27 -1.11
CA ARG A 41 3.43 1.81 0.25
C ARG A 41 2.73 0.45 0.30
N ALA A 42 1.75 0.23 -0.57
CA ALA A 42 1.07 -1.07 -0.71
C ALA A 42 2.05 -2.16 -1.16
N TRP A 43 2.93 -1.84 -2.12
CA TRP A 43 3.95 -2.76 -2.62
C TRP A 43 4.99 -3.11 -1.55
N MET A 44 5.47 -2.12 -0.80
CA MET A 44 6.36 -2.34 0.35
C MET A 44 5.69 -3.28 1.38
N THR A 45 4.43 -3.02 1.72
CA THR A 45 3.65 -3.86 2.64
C THR A 45 3.60 -5.31 2.14
N ARG A 46 3.30 -5.52 0.85
CA ARG A 46 3.24 -6.87 0.25
C ARG A 46 4.58 -7.61 0.33
N ASN A 47 5.72 -6.92 0.18
CA ASN A 47 7.03 -7.52 0.36
C ASN A 47 7.26 -7.96 1.81
N ILE A 48 6.85 -7.14 2.77
CA ILE A 48 6.97 -7.46 4.20
C ILE A 48 6.09 -8.67 4.56
N LEU A 49 4.84 -8.74 4.07
CA LEU A 49 3.96 -9.90 4.26
C LEU A 49 4.62 -11.19 3.72
N THR A 50 5.29 -11.08 2.58
CA THR A 50 5.99 -12.22 1.95
C THR A 50 7.22 -12.65 2.75
N GLY A 51 7.99 -11.70 3.27
CA GLY A 51 9.10 -11.97 4.17
C GLY A 51 8.64 -12.66 5.47
N ALA A 52 7.56 -12.17 6.06
CA ALA A 52 6.96 -12.77 7.25
C ALA A 52 6.46 -14.21 6.98
N ALA A 53 5.78 -14.44 5.86
CA ALA A 53 5.33 -15.77 5.44
C ALA A 53 6.51 -16.74 5.27
N ARG A 54 7.59 -16.31 4.61
CA ARG A 54 8.82 -17.11 4.41
C ARG A 54 9.46 -17.53 5.73
N GLU A 55 9.59 -16.60 6.66
CA GLU A 55 10.21 -16.92 7.94
C GLU A 55 9.30 -17.82 8.80
N ALA A 56 7.99 -17.60 8.76
CA ALA A 56 7.01 -18.44 9.44
C ALA A 56 7.08 -19.89 8.94
N VAL A 57 7.00 -20.08 7.62
CA VAL A 57 6.99 -21.42 7.02
C VAL A 57 8.33 -22.14 7.22
N ARG A 58 9.46 -21.40 7.23
CA ARG A 58 10.77 -21.98 7.54
C ARG A 58 10.81 -22.56 8.95
N ILE A 59 10.37 -21.80 9.94
CA ILE A 59 10.33 -22.27 11.34
C ILE A 59 9.37 -23.45 11.46
N ALA A 60 8.20 -23.38 10.83
CA ALA A 60 7.22 -24.47 10.86
C ALA A 60 7.77 -25.75 10.19
N ALA A 61 8.43 -25.64 9.04
CA ALA A 61 8.92 -26.77 8.27
C ALA A 61 10.15 -27.46 8.90
N VAL A 62 11.00 -26.70 9.59
CA VAL A 62 12.22 -27.22 10.23
C VAL A 62 11.95 -27.69 11.67
N GLN A 63 11.20 -26.91 12.44
CA GLN A 63 11.05 -27.14 13.89
C GLN A 63 9.69 -27.75 14.27
N GLY A 64 8.71 -27.74 13.37
CA GLY A 64 7.34 -28.20 13.66
C GLY A 64 6.59 -27.37 14.69
N ASN A 65 7.10 -26.19 15.04
CA ASN A 65 6.51 -25.33 16.06
C ASN A 65 5.72 -24.18 15.41
N SER A 66 4.42 -24.41 15.22
CA SER A 66 3.50 -23.42 14.64
C SER A 66 3.36 -22.15 15.50
N SER A 67 3.49 -22.26 16.83
CA SER A 67 3.38 -21.11 17.73
C SER A 67 4.57 -20.17 17.56
N SER A 68 5.80 -20.71 17.56
CA SER A 68 7.03 -19.95 17.32
C SER A 68 7.07 -19.36 15.91
N ALA A 69 6.60 -20.09 14.90
CA ALA A 69 6.50 -19.61 13.53
C ALA A 69 5.56 -18.39 13.42
N THR A 70 4.35 -18.48 13.98
CA THR A 70 3.39 -17.36 13.99
C THR A 70 3.89 -16.18 14.83
N ALA A 71 4.50 -16.43 15.98
CA ALA A 71 5.11 -15.39 16.81
C ALA A 71 6.21 -14.65 16.06
N ARG A 72 7.06 -15.37 15.31
CA ARG A 72 8.12 -14.75 14.51
C ARG A 72 7.55 -13.89 13.38
N ALA A 73 6.54 -14.38 12.68
CA ALA A 73 5.84 -13.63 11.64
C ALA A 73 5.24 -12.34 12.20
N ASN A 74 4.55 -12.43 13.33
CA ASN A 74 3.93 -11.27 13.99
C ASN A 74 4.97 -10.23 14.43
N ASN A 75 6.13 -10.64 14.94
CA ASN A 75 7.21 -9.72 15.29
C ASN A 75 7.73 -8.93 14.08
N ILE A 76 7.88 -9.59 12.92
CA ILE A 76 8.28 -8.92 11.67
C ILE A 76 7.22 -7.89 11.28
N LEU A 77 5.95 -8.27 11.32
CA LEU A 77 4.82 -7.41 10.93
C LEU A 77 4.69 -6.21 11.86
N SER A 78 4.75 -6.40 13.18
CA SER A 78 4.67 -5.32 14.16
C SER A 78 5.86 -4.37 14.08
N SER A 79 7.06 -4.87 13.81
CA SER A 79 8.25 -4.02 13.61
C SER A 79 8.14 -3.11 12.38
N ALA A 80 7.32 -3.51 11.40
CA ALA A 80 6.99 -2.72 10.23
C ALA A 80 5.75 -1.82 10.41
N GLY A 81 5.15 -1.79 11.60
CA GLY A 81 3.92 -1.04 11.87
C GLY A 81 2.65 -1.68 11.27
N ILE A 82 2.71 -2.93 10.82
CA ILE A 82 1.58 -3.67 10.26
C ILE A 82 0.86 -4.38 11.41
N ASN A 83 -0.11 -3.69 12.01
CA ASN A 83 -0.92 -4.21 13.11
C ASN A 83 -2.25 -4.78 12.60
N GLY A 84 -2.65 -5.97 13.07
CA GLY A 84 -3.91 -6.60 12.65
C GLY A 84 -3.82 -7.45 11.38
N ALA A 85 -2.61 -7.82 10.95
CA ALA A 85 -2.42 -8.87 9.96
C ALA A 85 -2.75 -10.25 10.56
N SER A 86 -3.36 -11.12 9.77
CA SER A 86 -3.64 -12.51 10.10
C SER A 86 -2.55 -13.41 9.50
N VAL A 87 -2.00 -14.31 10.33
CA VAL A 87 -0.99 -15.30 9.92
C VAL A 87 -1.60 -16.69 10.11
N VAL A 88 -1.71 -17.44 9.03
CA VAL A 88 -2.27 -18.79 9.01
C VAL A 88 -1.23 -19.76 8.49
N LEU A 89 -0.92 -20.79 9.27
CA LEU A 89 -0.10 -21.91 8.85
C LEU A 89 -1.01 -23.06 8.43
N ASN A 90 -0.71 -23.67 7.30
CA ASN A 90 -1.39 -24.85 6.79
C ASN A 90 -0.35 -25.96 6.60
N ASP A 91 -0.53 -27.05 7.32
CA ASP A 91 0.33 -28.23 7.27
C ASP A 91 -0.46 -29.37 6.62
N ASP A 92 0.16 -30.11 5.70
CA ASP A 92 -0.48 -31.24 5.02
C ASP A 92 -0.66 -32.50 5.89
N GLY A 93 -0.16 -32.48 7.13
CA GLY A 93 -0.28 -33.55 8.11
C GLY A 93 0.63 -34.74 7.84
N THR A 94 1.46 -34.71 6.80
CA THR A 94 2.33 -35.83 6.41
C THR A 94 3.77 -35.62 6.86
N ALA A 95 4.43 -36.67 7.35
CA ALA A 95 5.87 -36.62 7.63
C ALA A 95 6.63 -36.31 6.33
N TYR A 96 7.57 -35.38 6.37
CA TYR A 96 8.32 -34.86 5.22
C TYR A 96 7.45 -34.25 4.11
N GLY A 97 6.23 -33.84 4.47
CA GLY A 97 5.26 -33.18 3.59
C GLY A 97 5.59 -31.71 3.31
N THR A 98 4.56 -30.92 3.07
CA THR A 98 4.62 -29.49 2.80
C THR A 98 3.88 -28.71 3.88
N CYS A 99 4.49 -27.63 4.33
CA CYS A 99 3.83 -26.59 5.12
C CYS A 99 3.72 -25.32 4.27
N ALA A 100 2.65 -24.56 4.46
CA ALA A 100 2.44 -23.25 3.86
C ALA A 100 2.08 -22.21 4.91
N ALA A 101 2.63 -21.00 4.79
CA ALA A 101 2.24 -19.85 5.58
C ALA A 101 1.53 -18.84 4.68
N THR A 102 0.35 -18.40 5.10
CA THR A 102 -0.42 -17.34 4.45
C THR A 102 -0.56 -16.16 5.42
N VAL A 103 -0.10 -15.00 4.99
CA VAL A 103 -0.21 -13.75 5.74
C VAL A 103 -1.16 -12.82 4.99
N SER A 104 -2.22 -12.37 5.66
CA SER A 104 -3.25 -11.49 5.11
C SER A 104 -3.36 -10.21 5.92
N TYR A 105 -3.45 -9.07 5.26
CA TYR A 105 -3.55 -7.77 5.89
C TYR A 105 -4.50 -6.87 5.11
N ASN A 106 -5.34 -6.16 5.83
CA ASN A 106 -6.28 -5.22 5.24
C ASN A 106 -5.62 -3.84 5.17
N PHE A 107 -5.06 -3.49 4.02
CA PHE A 107 -4.27 -2.27 3.85
C PHE A 107 -5.17 -1.03 3.81
N PRO A 108 -5.07 -0.11 4.79
CA PRO A 108 -5.87 1.10 4.78
C PRO A 108 -5.31 2.08 3.75
N LEU A 109 -6.19 2.65 2.91
CA LEU A 109 -5.79 3.69 1.97
C LEU A 109 -5.61 5.03 2.70
N ALA A 110 -4.45 5.66 2.57
CA ALA A 110 -4.20 6.97 3.21
C ALA A 110 -5.09 8.08 2.60
N VAL A 111 -5.42 7.94 1.31
CA VAL A 111 -6.28 8.89 0.59
C VAL A 111 -7.77 8.75 0.94
N ALA A 112 -8.17 7.63 1.57
CA ALA A 112 -9.57 7.35 1.93
C ALA A 112 -10.21 8.45 2.80
N GLY A 113 -9.44 9.07 3.71
CA GLY A 113 -9.95 10.13 4.59
C GLY A 113 -10.10 11.49 3.90
N PHE A 114 -9.45 11.68 2.75
CA PHE A 114 -9.48 12.94 1.99
C PHE A 114 -10.60 12.96 0.94
N LEU A 115 -11.01 11.79 0.45
CA LEU A 115 -12.02 11.66 -0.60
C LEU A 115 -13.38 11.26 -0.03
N PRO A 116 -14.43 12.09 -0.20
CA PRO A 116 -15.79 11.72 0.19
C PRO A 116 -16.19 10.39 -0.46
N GLY A 117 -16.73 9.47 0.34
CA GLY A 117 -17.19 8.15 -0.11
C GLY A 117 -16.13 7.05 -0.13
N LEU A 118 -14.86 7.36 0.11
CA LEU A 118 -13.78 6.35 0.25
C LEU A 118 -13.34 6.14 1.70
N SER A 119 -13.91 6.86 2.67
CA SER A 119 -13.58 6.72 4.09
C SER A 119 -13.79 5.29 4.60
N GLY A 120 -12.79 4.72 5.25
CA GLY A 120 -12.84 3.34 5.77
C GLY A 120 -12.62 2.25 4.71
N THR A 121 -12.31 2.62 3.46
CA THR A 121 -11.94 1.65 2.44
C THR A 121 -10.54 1.10 2.66
N SER A 122 -10.38 -0.18 2.37
CA SER A 122 -9.16 -0.94 2.58
C SER A 122 -9.01 -1.99 1.50
N ILE A 123 -7.78 -2.27 1.11
CA ILE A 123 -7.47 -3.26 0.08
C ILE A 123 -6.90 -4.51 0.75
N PRO A 124 -7.50 -5.70 0.57
CA PRO A 124 -6.92 -6.93 1.10
C PRO A 124 -5.62 -7.26 0.37
N LEU A 125 -4.53 -7.33 1.12
CA LEU A 125 -3.23 -7.81 0.65
C LEU A 125 -2.94 -9.15 1.32
N SER A 126 -2.70 -10.18 0.51
CA SER A 126 -2.34 -11.50 1.02
C SER A 126 -1.10 -12.04 0.31
N SER A 127 -0.25 -12.76 1.04
CA SER A 127 0.89 -13.47 0.47
C SER A 127 0.98 -14.85 1.08
N SER A 128 1.31 -15.86 0.26
CA SER A 128 1.45 -17.24 0.69
C SER A 128 2.79 -17.80 0.25
N THR A 129 3.40 -18.64 1.08
CA THR A 129 4.66 -19.32 0.77
C THR A 129 4.64 -20.72 1.35
N SER A 130 5.12 -21.71 0.60
CA SER A 130 5.24 -23.10 1.04
C SER A 130 6.70 -23.58 1.08
N MET A 131 6.98 -24.52 1.97
CA MET A 131 8.26 -25.24 2.09
C MET A 131 8.02 -26.71 2.43
N ARG A 132 8.96 -27.57 2.01
CA ARG A 132 8.99 -28.99 2.40
C ARG A 132 9.46 -29.11 3.85
N LYS A 133 8.83 -30.01 4.61
CA LYS A 133 9.16 -30.32 6.00
C LYS A 133 10.34 -31.27 6.11
N GLU A 134 11.08 -31.14 7.20
CA GLU A 134 12.27 -31.96 7.48
C GLU A 134 11.98 -33.15 8.41
N PHE A 135 10.74 -33.30 8.89
CA PHE A 135 10.29 -34.35 9.82
C PHE A 135 8.89 -34.88 9.45
#